data_AF-A0A249W545-F1
#
_entry.id   AF-A0A249W545-F1
#
_cell.length_a   1.000
_cell.length_b   1.000
_cell.length_c   1.000
_cell.angle_alpha   90.00
_cell.angle_beta   90.00
_cell.angle_gamma   90.00
#
_symmetry.space_group_name_H-M   'P 1'
#
loop_
_entity.id
_entity.type
_entity.pdbx_description
1 polymer ?
#
loop_
_entity_poly.entity_id
_entity_poly.type
_entity_poly.pdbx_seq_one_letter_code
_entity_poly.pdbx_strand_id
1 'polypeptide(L)'
;MNQCVLCGTLHNKLSKEHIVPRWLQKYFNLNDQKLGLSNGTSIKYNQAVVPACHTCNSEIFSSLEKRIRENTSSPMDYYLWALKVSYALSYKDTTLPIDRSNPAKGTIIPKEMVDIDSGVIYSLFNLLSSDSKTVNPSPFGSVFVINKEVDKGKGFFLVDVPAPYRALAITLPDRILIVLFGDRGVVQKITPIDAVNKLYESIKDVRYILFHLLKTQNQLTLPSQCIVSEKGIESKPIPTKILIRKQKQVWYEEIANFCGLPIQYGALNFEKDQKMTMPKYFKIA
;
A
#
# COMPACT_ATOMS: atom_id res chain seq x y z
N MET A 1 24.98 1.90 -16.73
CA MET A 1 23.64 1.26 -16.77
C MET A 1 22.91 1.61 -15.48
N ASN A 2 21.60 1.85 -15.53
CA ASN A 2 20.79 2.19 -14.37
C ASN A 2 19.73 1.12 -14.13
N GLN A 3 19.37 0.90 -12.86
CA GLN A 3 18.39 -0.11 -12.47
C GLN A 3 16.96 0.38 -12.65
N CYS A 4 16.10 -0.45 -13.24
CA CYS A 4 14.66 -0.21 -13.30
C CYS A 4 14.03 -0.51 -11.94
N VAL A 5 13.24 0.43 -11.39
CA VAL A 5 12.55 0.25 -10.11
C VAL A 5 11.46 -0.82 -10.17
N LEU A 6 10.95 -1.18 -11.34
CA LEU A 6 9.82 -2.13 -11.45
C LEU A 6 10.26 -3.58 -11.67
N CYS A 7 11.43 -3.82 -12.26
CA CYS A 7 11.91 -5.19 -12.53
C CYS A 7 13.30 -5.49 -11.95
N GLY A 8 13.98 -4.49 -11.37
CA GLY A 8 15.30 -4.66 -10.76
C GLY A 8 16.45 -4.88 -11.74
N THR A 9 16.20 -4.94 -13.06
CA THR A 9 17.24 -5.18 -14.08
C THR A 9 17.94 -3.88 -14.50
N LEU A 10 19.19 -4.00 -14.95
CA LEU A 10 19.99 -2.89 -15.46
C LEU A 10 19.66 -2.60 -16.93
N HIS A 11 19.50 -1.32 -17.27
CA HIS A 11 19.28 -0.86 -18.64
C HIS A 11 20.18 0.32 -19.00
N ASN A 12 20.42 0.50 -20.31
CA ASN A 12 21.16 1.64 -20.83
C ASN A 12 20.36 2.95 -20.78
N LYS A 13 19.03 2.86 -20.98
CA LYS A 13 18.11 4.00 -20.98
C LYS A 13 16.89 3.67 -20.13
N LEU A 14 16.53 4.59 -19.25
CA LEU A 14 15.32 4.53 -18.44
C LEU A 14 14.42 5.73 -18.76
N SER A 15 13.11 5.51 -18.74
CA SER A 15 12.09 6.54 -18.76
C SER A 15 11.74 6.98 -17.34
N LYS A 16 10.88 7.99 -17.23
CA LYS A 16 10.32 8.48 -15.96
C LYS A 16 8.91 7.91 -15.79
N GLU A 17 8.76 7.02 -14.82
CA GLU A 17 7.47 6.49 -14.39
C GLU A 17 6.86 7.40 -13.33
N HIS A 18 5.58 7.79 -13.49
CA HIS A 18 4.89 8.58 -12.49
C HIS A 18 4.43 7.69 -11.34
N ILE A 19 4.69 8.10 -10.10
CA ILE A 19 4.25 7.35 -8.92
C ILE A 19 2.72 7.27 -8.92
N VAL A 20 2.06 8.43 -8.97
CA VAL A 20 0.61 8.54 -9.21
C VAL A 20 0.39 8.70 -10.72
N PRO A 21 -0.43 7.86 -11.38
CA PRO A 21 -0.59 7.90 -12.83
C PRO A 21 -1.07 9.26 -13.36
N ARG A 22 -0.59 9.64 -14.55
CA ARG A 22 -0.97 10.92 -15.19
C ARG A 22 -2.46 11.07 -15.40
N TRP A 23 -3.18 10.00 -15.71
CA TRP A 23 -4.63 10.05 -15.90
C TRP A 23 -5.35 10.39 -14.59
N LEU A 24 -4.85 9.90 -13.45
CA LEU A 24 -5.40 10.19 -12.13
C LEU A 24 -5.04 11.62 -11.71
N GLN A 25 -3.80 12.05 -11.97
CA GLN A 25 -3.38 13.44 -11.79
C GLN A 25 -4.24 14.41 -12.61
N LYS A 26 -4.57 14.07 -13.87
CA LYS A 26 -5.44 14.89 -14.72
C LYS A 26 -6.88 14.93 -14.20
N TYR A 27 -7.42 13.79 -13.77
CA TYR A 27 -8.80 13.70 -13.27
C TYR A 27 -9.00 14.59 -12.03
N PHE A 28 -8.05 14.55 -11.09
CA PHE A 28 -8.11 15.29 -9.83
C PHE A 28 -7.37 16.63 -9.82
N ASN A 29 -6.92 17.11 -10.99
CA ASN A 29 -6.13 18.34 -11.13
C ASN A 29 -4.90 18.42 -10.19
N LEU A 30 -4.17 17.32 -10.06
CA LEU A 30 -3.07 17.17 -9.10
C LEU A 30 -1.72 17.71 -9.60
N ASN A 31 -1.56 18.01 -10.89
CA ASN A 31 -0.25 18.26 -11.50
C ASN A 31 0.62 19.26 -10.70
N ASP A 32 0.04 20.37 -10.24
CA ASP A 32 0.73 21.40 -9.45
C ASP A 32 0.50 21.29 -7.93
N GLN A 33 -0.31 20.32 -7.51
CA GLN A 33 -0.52 20.01 -6.10
C GLN A 33 0.72 19.31 -5.51
N LYS A 34 0.85 19.40 -4.20
CA LYS A 34 1.99 18.85 -3.45
C LYS A 34 1.64 17.50 -2.85
N LEU A 35 2.50 16.52 -3.11
CA LEU A 35 2.57 15.25 -2.40
C LEU A 35 3.49 15.42 -1.19
N GLY A 36 2.97 15.12 0.00
CA GLY A 36 3.77 15.06 1.24
C GLY A 36 4.70 13.84 1.22
N LEU A 37 5.89 14.02 1.80
CA LEU A 37 6.93 13.00 1.92
C LEU A 37 7.14 12.65 3.39
N SER A 38 7.75 11.49 3.65
CA SER A 38 7.95 10.96 5.01
C SER A 38 8.87 11.84 5.88
N ASN A 39 9.73 12.68 5.29
CA ASN A 39 10.53 13.68 6.02
C ASN A 39 9.83 15.02 6.28
N GLY A 40 8.51 15.10 6.06
CA GLY A 40 7.73 16.33 6.22
C GLY A 40 7.93 17.36 5.11
N THR A 41 8.75 17.06 4.08
CA THR A 41 8.83 17.90 2.88
C THR A 41 7.75 17.53 1.87
N SER A 42 7.73 18.23 0.73
CA SER A 42 6.81 17.91 -0.36
C SER A 42 7.46 18.04 -1.73
N ILE A 43 6.86 17.35 -2.70
CA ILE A 43 7.19 17.39 -4.13
C ILE A 43 5.89 17.58 -4.91
N LYS A 44 5.93 18.22 -6.09
CA LYS A 44 4.75 18.27 -6.95
C LYS A 44 4.41 16.87 -7.50
N TYR A 45 3.13 16.54 -7.65
CA TYR A 45 2.73 15.24 -8.22
C TYR A 45 3.33 15.01 -9.61
N ASN A 46 3.40 16.03 -10.47
CA ASN A 46 4.00 15.89 -11.81
C ASN A 46 5.53 15.66 -11.80
N GLN A 47 6.19 15.88 -10.65
CA GLN A 47 7.61 15.65 -10.42
C GLN A 47 7.87 14.37 -9.60
N ALA A 48 6.82 13.76 -9.05
CA ALA A 48 6.87 12.51 -8.30
C ALA A 48 7.04 11.32 -9.27
N VAL A 49 8.27 11.14 -9.75
CA VAL A 49 8.64 10.10 -10.71
C VAL A 49 9.81 9.24 -10.23
N VAL A 50 9.83 7.99 -10.69
CA VAL A 50 10.91 6.99 -10.48
C VAL A 50 11.43 6.46 -11.82
N PRO A 51 12.68 5.97 -11.88
CA PRO A 51 13.24 5.45 -13.13
C PRO A 51 12.71 4.05 -13.46
N ALA A 52 12.24 3.86 -14.69
CA ALA A 52 11.71 2.57 -15.17
C ALA A 52 12.16 2.27 -16.60
N CYS A 53 12.28 1.00 -16.99
CA CYS A 53 12.54 0.63 -18.38
C CYS A 53 11.28 0.78 -19.23
N HIS A 54 11.45 0.82 -20.55
CA HIS A 54 10.32 1.01 -21.48
C HIS A 54 9.26 -0.09 -21.34
N THR A 55 9.67 -1.36 -21.30
CA THR A 55 8.78 -2.51 -21.17
C THR A 55 7.93 -2.44 -19.90
N CYS A 56 8.54 -2.15 -18.74
CA CYS A 56 7.76 -2.01 -17.51
C CYS A 56 6.79 -0.83 -17.55
N ASN A 57 7.28 0.36 -17.94
CA ASN A 57 6.49 1.60 -17.91
C ASN A 57 5.37 1.61 -18.96
N SER A 58 5.73 1.37 -20.23
CA SER A 58 4.86 1.63 -21.38
C SER A 58 4.04 0.43 -21.84
N GLU A 59 4.42 -0.79 -21.44
CA GLU A 59 3.72 -2.02 -21.85
C GLU A 59 3.01 -2.67 -20.64
N ILE A 60 3.80 -3.18 -19.68
CA ILE A 60 3.29 -4.00 -18.57
C ILE A 60 2.40 -3.18 -17.62
N PHE A 61 2.94 -2.11 -17.02
CA PHE A 61 2.18 -1.31 -16.05
C PHE A 61 1.16 -0.39 -16.72
N SER A 62 1.40 0.04 -17.97
CA SER A 62 0.40 0.74 -18.77
C SER A 62 -0.87 -0.11 -18.96
N SER A 63 -0.72 -1.41 -19.25
CA SER A 63 -1.84 -2.35 -19.35
C SER A 63 -2.57 -2.54 -18.01
N LEU A 64 -1.83 -2.67 -16.90
CA LEU A 64 -2.40 -2.74 -15.56
C LEU A 64 -3.20 -1.47 -15.21
N GLU A 65 -2.60 -0.29 -15.41
CA GLU A 65 -3.24 1.00 -15.13
C GLU A 65 -4.49 1.24 -15.98
N LYS A 66 -4.51 0.73 -17.22
CA LYS A 66 -5.70 0.75 -18.06
C LYS A 66 -6.86 -0.01 -17.40
N ARG A 67 -6.62 -1.24 -16.91
CA ARG A 67 -7.65 -2.04 -16.21
C ARG A 67 -8.16 -1.33 -14.94
N ILE A 68 -7.24 -0.72 -14.17
CA ILE A 68 -7.58 0.01 -12.94
C ILE A 68 -8.48 1.21 -13.27
N ARG A 69 -8.14 1.96 -14.32
CA ARG A 69 -8.91 3.12 -14.79
C ARG A 69 -10.29 2.72 -15.31
N GLU A 70 -10.38 1.60 -16.03
CA GLU A 70 -11.61 1.11 -16.67
C GLU A 70 -12.50 0.27 -15.72
N ASN A 71 -12.08 0.08 -14.47
CA ASN A 71 -12.75 -0.77 -13.49
C ASN A 71 -12.93 -2.23 -13.94
N THR A 72 -11.98 -2.76 -14.71
CA THR A 72 -11.97 -4.16 -15.18
C THR A 72 -10.95 -5.01 -14.43
N SER A 73 -10.38 -4.46 -13.35
CA SER A 73 -9.32 -5.07 -12.54
C SER A 73 -9.83 -6.17 -11.62
N SER A 74 -9.04 -7.23 -11.51
CA SER A 74 -9.15 -8.24 -10.45
C SER A 74 -8.62 -7.68 -9.10
N PRO A 75 -8.93 -8.34 -7.96
CA PRO A 75 -8.28 -8.00 -6.68
C PRO A 75 -6.75 -8.04 -6.75
N MET A 76 -6.18 -8.94 -7.54
CA MET A 76 -4.73 -9.03 -7.72
C MET A 76 -4.17 -7.84 -8.50
N ASP A 77 -4.89 -7.35 -9.52
CA ASP A 77 -4.51 -6.13 -10.23
C ASP A 77 -4.48 -4.92 -9.28
N TYR A 78 -5.51 -4.76 -8.45
CA TYR A 78 -5.55 -3.70 -7.43
C TYR A 78 -4.39 -3.80 -6.45
N TYR A 79 -4.08 -5.01 -5.98
CA TYR A 79 -2.96 -5.27 -5.09
C TYR A 79 -1.62 -4.88 -5.73
N LEU A 80 -1.33 -5.35 -6.95
CA LEU A 80 -0.08 -5.07 -7.64
C LEU A 80 0.06 -3.59 -8.00
N TRP A 81 -1.03 -2.94 -8.40
CA TRP A 81 -1.02 -1.51 -8.69
C TRP A 81 -0.76 -0.68 -7.43
N ALA A 82 -1.43 -0.99 -6.33
CA ALA A 82 -1.18 -0.34 -5.04
C ALA A 82 0.26 -0.59 -4.55
N LEU A 83 0.77 -1.81 -4.72
CA LEU A 83 2.15 -2.15 -4.38
C LEU A 83 3.15 -1.34 -5.22
N LYS A 84 2.88 -1.10 -6.51
CA LYS A 84 3.69 -0.22 -7.36
C LYS A 84 3.71 1.21 -6.83
N VAL A 85 2.57 1.76 -6.44
CA VAL A 85 2.50 3.13 -5.88
C VAL A 85 3.30 3.21 -4.58
N SER A 86 3.05 2.31 -3.62
CA SER A 86 3.72 2.29 -2.31
C SER A 86 5.23 2.05 -2.44
N TYR A 87 5.64 1.10 -3.28
CA TYR A 87 7.07 0.83 -3.52
C TYR A 87 7.77 2.00 -4.21
N ALA A 88 7.11 2.65 -5.17
CA ALA A 88 7.68 3.81 -5.84
C ALA A 88 7.78 5.04 -4.91
N LEU A 89 6.86 5.21 -3.95
CA LEU A 89 6.97 6.20 -2.87
C LEU A 89 8.18 5.90 -1.97
N SER A 90 8.27 4.66 -1.47
CA SER A 90 9.40 4.22 -0.64
C SER A 90 10.75 4.37 -1.36
N TYR A 91 10.82 4.00 -2.64
CA TYR A 91 12.01 4.22 -3.46
C TYR A 91 12.32 5.71 -3.61
N LYS A 92 11.31 6.56 -3.81
CA LYS A 92 11.51 7.99 -3.94
C LYS A 92 12.16 8.59 -2.68
N ASP A 93 11.76 8.12 -1.50
CA ASP A 93 12.35 8.53 -0.22
C ASP A 93 13.84 8.19 -0.12
N THR A 94 14.31 7.14 -0.82
CA THR A 94 15.76 6.83 -0.92
C THR A 94 16.55 7.77 -1.83
N THR A 95 15.86 8.59 -2.63
CA THR A 95 16.51 9.55 -3.55
C THR A 95 16.50 10.98 -3.01
N LEU A 96 15.80 11.21 -1.90
CA LEU A 96 15.58 12.53 -1.35
C LEU A 96 16.43 12.72 -0.09
N PRO A 97 17.13 13.85 0.07
CA PRO A 97 17.94 14.10 1.26
C PRO A 97 17.04 14.29 2.49
N ILE A 98 17.50 13.82 3.66
CA ILE A 98 16.87 14.11 4.96
C ILE A 98 16.78 15.62 5.15
N ASP A 99 17.90 16.29 4.91
CA ASP A 99 18.08 17.72 5.05
C ASP A 99 18.63 18.29 3.74
N ARG A 100 17.82 19.09 3.04
CA ARG A 100 18.23 19.71 1.76
C ARG A 100 19.41 20.67 1.93
N SER A 101 19.59 21.25 3.13
CA SER A 101 20.69 22.17 3.42
C SER A 101 22.00 21.45 3.74
N ASN A 102 21.94 20.14 4.06
CA ASN A 102 23.10 19.34 4.41
C ASN A 102 23.03 17.93 3.78
N PRO A 103 23.51 17.76 2.53
CA PRO A 103 23.52 16.47 1.83
C PRO A 103 24.29 15.35 2.54
N ALA A 104 25.23 15.68 3.44
CA ALA A 104 26.01 14.68 4.17
C ALA A 104 25.18 13.90 5.20
N LYS A 105 23.97 14.37 5.54
CA LYS A 105 23.03 13.66 6.43
C LYS A 105 22.34 12.46 5.76
N GLY A 106 22.58 12.22 4.46
CA GLY A 106 22.00 11.08 3.74
C GLY A 106 20.55 11.29 3.30
N THR A 107 19.89 10.19 2.94
CA THR A 107 18.53 10.18 2.37
C THR A 107 17.47 9.81 3.40
N ILE A 108 16.19 10.13 3.10
CA ILE A 108 15.06 9.90 4.04
C ILE A 108 15.03 8.45 4.53
N ILE A 109 15.26 7.52 3.61
CA ILE A 109 15.41 6.09 3.90
C ILE A 109 16.71 5.62 3.24
N PRO A 110 17.59 4.85 3.92
CA PRO A 110 18.72 4.20 3.27
C PRO A 110 18.24 3.25 2.18
N LYS A 111 18.94 3.20 1.04
CA LYS A 111 18.52 2.37 -0.10
C LYS A 111 18.40 0.90 0.28
N GLU A 112 19.29 0.44 1.17
CA GLU A 112 19.35 -0.93 1.68
C GLU A 112 18.03 -1.34 2.34
N MET A 113 17.31 -0.42 2.99
CA MET A 113 16.02 -0.74 3.61
C MET A 113 14.91 -1.02 2.60
N VAL A 114 14.97 -0.42 1.41
CA VAL A 114 14.03 -0.72 0.32
C VAL A 114 14.44 -2.00 -0.41
N ASP A 115 15.76 -2.25 -0.51
CA ASP A 115 16.29 -3.42 -1.20
C ASP A 115 15.98 -4.74 -0.47
N ILE A 116 15.82 -4.75 0.87
CA ILE A 116 15.51 -5.95 1.69
C ILE A 116 14.33 -6.75 1.13
N ASP A 117 13.25 -6.06 0.73
CA ASP A 117 12.03 -6.71 0.23
C ASP A 117 11.89 -6.66 -1.30
N SER A 118 12.84 -6.03 -2.00
CA SER A 118 12.75 -5.77 -3.44
C SER A 118 12.65 -7.05 -4.26
N GLY A 119 13.30 -8.15 -3.84
CA GLY A 119 13.23 -9.43 -4.54
C GLY A 119 11.84 -10.05 -4.58
N VAL A 120 11.10 -9.97 -3.47
CA VAL A 120 9.69 -10.40 -3.40
C VAL A 120 8.83 -9.50 -4.27
N ILE A 121 9.06 -8.19 -4.22
CA ILE A 121 8.29 -7.19 -4.99
C ILE A 121 8.50 -7.40 -6.51
N TYR A 122 9.74 -7.56 -6.97
CA TYR A 122 10.03 -7.86 -8.37
C TYR A 122 9.40 -9.19 -8.80
N SER A 123 9.42 -10.19 -7.92
CA SER A 123 8.77 -11.48 -8.18
C SER A 123 7.24 -11.32 -8.33
N LEU A 124 6.61 -10.48 -7.52
CA LEU A 124 5.19 -10.12 -7.64
C LEU A 124 4.90 -9.34 -8.92
N PHE A 125 5.72 -8.36 -9.29
CA PHE A 125 5.52 -7.60 -10.52
C PHE A 125 5.70 -8.45 -11.78
N ASN A 126 6.60 -9.45 -11.75
CA ASN A 126 6.78 -10.39 -12.85
C ASN A 126 5.54 -11.27 -13.13
N LEU A 127 4.56 -11.32 -12.23
CA LEU A 127 3.28 -12.00 -12.48
C LEU A 127 2.46 -11.30 -13.56
N LEU A 128 2.64 -10.00 -13.74
CA LEU A 128 1.95 -9.23 -14.78
C LEU A 128 2.36 -9.64 -16.20
N SER A 129 3.48 -10.37 -16.33
CA SER A 129 4.07 -10.78 -17.59
C SER A 129 4.07 -12.30 -17.79
N SER A 130 3.43 -13.07 -16.90
CA SER A 130 3.53 -14.54 -16.91
C SER A 130 2.23 -15.19 -16.48
N ASP A 131 1.59 -15.89 -17.42
CA ASP A 131 0.36 -16.65 -17.16
C ASP A 131 0.61 -17.96 -16.39
N SER A 132 1.86 -18.41 -16.30
CA SER A 132 2.24 -19.66 -15.65
C SER A 132 2.59 -19.52 -14.17
N LYS A 133 2.80 -18.29 -13.68
CA LYS A 133 3.18 -18.04 -12.28
C LYS A 133 1.95 -17.81 -11.43
N THR A 134 1.94 -18.42 -10.25
CA THR A 134 0.82 -18.32 -9.30
C THR A 134 1.23 -17.64 -8.00
N VAL A 135 0.25 -17.08 -7.30
CA VAL A 135 0.43 -16.57 -5.93
C VAL A 135 -0.58 -17.26 -5.04
N ASN A 136 -0.13 -17.75 -3.89
CA ASN A 136 -0.99 -18.35 -2.90
C ASN A 136 -0.70 -17.82 -1.48
N PRO A 137 -1.64 -17.06 -0.87
CA PRO A 137 -2.94 -16.66 -1.41
C PRO A 137 -2.85 -15.57 -2.48
N SER A 138 -3.88 -15.47 -3.32
CA SER A 138 -4.01 -14.42 -4.34
C SER A 138 -5.21 -13.51 -4.03
N PRO A 139 -5.01 -12.21 -3.76
CA PRO A 139 -3.73 -11.52 -3.57
C PRO A 139 -3.04 -11.91 -2.25
N PHE A 140 -1.75 -11.55 -2.12
CA PHE A 140 -0.95 -11.77 -0.90
C PHE A 140 -1.23 -10.73 0.21
N GLY A 141 -2.40 -10.13 0.16
CA GLY A 141 -2.83 -9.04 1.03
C GLY A 141 -4.35 -8.84 0.95
N SER A 142 -4.91 -8.00 1.81
CA SER A 142 -6.32 -7.65 1.82
C SER A 142 -6.59 -6.46 0.91
N VAL A 143 -7.62 -6.57 0.07
CA VAL A 143 -8.01 -5.52 -0.88
C VAL A 143 -9.46 -5.11 -0.64
N PHE A 144 -9.68 -3.86 -0.27
CA PHE A 144 -11.01 -3.29 -0.08
C PHE A 144 -11.28 -2.23 -1.13
N VAL A 145 -12.44 -2.34 -1.80
CA VAL A 145 -12.89 -1.38 -2.81
C VAL A 145 -14.24 -0.83 -2.36
N ILE A 146 -14.27 0.45 -2.00
CA ILE A 146 -15.48 1.17 -1.63
C ILE A 146 -15.97 1.89 -2.88
N ASN A 147 -17.07 1.44 -3.48
CA ASN A 147 -17.63 2.05 -4.68
C ASN A 147 -18.32 3.38 -4.34
N LYS A 148 -17.82 4.48 -4.90
CA LYS A 148 -18.35 5.83 -4.66
C LYS A 148 -17.80 6.82 -5.69
N GLU A 149 -18.66 7.63 -6.28
CA GLU A 149 -18.20 8.76 -7.08
C GLU A 149 -17.55 9.82 -6.20
N VAL A 150 -16.41 10.33 -6.67
CA VAL A 150 -15.59 11.25 -5.88
C VAL A 150 -15.45 12.59 -6.60
N ASP A 151 -15.57 13.68 -5.83
CA ASP A 151 -15.44 15.04 -6.33
C ASP A 151 -14.04 15.27 -6.94
N LYS A 152 -14.02 15.67 -8.21
CA LYS A 152 -12.80 15.93 -9.00
C LYS A 152 -11.86 16.97 -8.37
N GLY A 153 -12.37 17.93 -7.61
CA GLY A 153 -11.58 19.03 -7.05
C GLY A 153 -11.22 18.88 -5.57
N LYS A 154 -11.92 18.01 -4.82
CA LYS A 154 -11.77 17.94 -3.35
C LYS A 154 -11.69 16.54 -2.76
N GLY A 155 -11.87 15.49 -3.55
CA GLY A 155 -11.98 14.14 -3.02
C GLY A 155 -10.75 13.25 -3.14
N PHE A 156 -9.64 13.75 -3.70
CA PHE A 156 -8.42 12.95 -3.81
C PHE A 156 -7.72 12.80 -2.47
N PHE A 157 -7.50 11.54 -2.06
CA PHE A 157 -6.66 11.18 -0.93
C PHE A 157 -5.65 10.13 -1.36
N LEU A 158 -4.45 10.22 -0.78
CA LEU A 158 -3.40 9.23 -0.89
C LEU A 158 -2.74 9.12 0.49
N VAL A 159 -2.87 7.96 1.12
CA VAL A 159 -2.23 7.64 2.39
C VAL A 159 -1.39 6.39 2.17
N ASP A 160 -0.08 6.54 2.25
CA ASP A 160 0.88 5.43 2.23
C ASP A 160 1.41 5.24 3.65
N VAL A 161 1.25 4.03 4.17
CA VAL A 161 1.71 3.64 5.49
C VAL A 161 2.91 2.73 5.31
N PRO A 162 4.12 3.17 5.72
CA PRO A 162 5.34 2.40 5.51
C PRO A 162 5.43 1.19 6.45
N ALA A 163 6.57 0.49 6.40
CA ALA A 163 6.91 -0.52 7.39
C ALA A 163 6.84 0.04 8.82
N PRO A 164 6.42 -0.76 9.82
CA PRO A 164 6.08 -2.18 9.72
C PRO A 164 4.63 -2.48 9.33
N TYR A 165 3.75 -1.47 9.26
CA TYR A 165 2.30 -1.68 9.11
C TYR A 165 1.86 -1.90 7.66
N ARG A 166 2.53 -1.27 6.69
CA ARG A 166 2.42 -1.49 5.23
C ARG A 166 0.98 -1.50 4.70
N ALA A 167 0.47 -0.33 4.32
CA ALA A 167 -0.81 -0.22 3.62
C ALA A 167 -0.86 1.00 2.69
N LEU A 168 -1.78 0.96 1.74
CA LEU A 168 -2.09 2.10 0.86
C LEU A 168 -3.60 2.34 0.84
N ALA A 169 -4.02 3.59 1.03
CA ALA A 169 -5.37 4.04 0.70
C ALA A 169 -5.29 5.15 -0.37
N ILE A 170 -6.04 5.01 -1.46
CA ILE A 170 -6.03 5.97 -2.56
C ILE A 170 -7.41 6.12 -3.20
N THR A 171 -7.76 7.36 -3.52
CA THR A 171 -8.98 7.70 -4.25
C THR A 171 -8.80 7.46 -5.75
N LEU A 172 -9.77 6.78 -6.35
CA LEU A 172 -10.01 6.69 -7.79
C LEU A 172 -11.31 7.45 -8.16
N PRO A 173 -11.58 7.74 -9.44
CA PRO A 173 -12.75 8.51 -9.87
C PRO A 173 -14.11 8.06 -9.29
N ASP A 174 -14.29 6.76 -9.20
CA ASP A 174 -15.55 6.06 -8.93
C ASP A 174 -15.44 5.06 -7.76
N ARG A 175 -14.30 5.04 -7.07
CA ARG A 175 -14.05 4.17 -5.92
C ARG A 175 -12.92 4.67 -5.03
N ILE A 176 -12.87 4.17 -3.80
CA ILE A 176 -11.72 4.28 -2.90
C ILE A 176 -11.11 2.90 -2.77
N LEU A 177 -9.80 2.82 -3.00
CA LEU A 177 -9.03 1.59 -2.87
C LEU A 177 -8.25 1.61 -1.55
N ILE A 178 -8.35 0.55 -0.76
CA ILE A 178 -7.52 0.32 0.42
C ILE A 178 -6.88 -1.05 0.30
N VAL A 179 -5.55 -1.12 0.38
CA VAL A 179 -4.77 -2.35 0.30
C VAL A 179 -3.90 -2.48 1.54
N LEU A 180 -3.99 -3.62 2.22
CA LEU A 180 -3.07 -4.02 3.28
C LEU A 180 -2.07 -5.02 2.71
N PHE A 181 -0.77 -4.77 2.90
CA PHE A 181 0.26 -5.62 2.31
C PHE A 181 0.71 -6.70 3.30
N GLY A 182 0.90 -7.92 2.80
CA GLY A 182 1.52 -9.02 3.54
C GLY A 182 0.63 -9.66 4.62
N ASP A 183 -0.63 -9.24 4.76
CA ASP A 183 -1.58 -9.85 5.69
C ASP A 183 -2.24 -11.12 5.13
N ARG A 184 -1.88 -11.54 3.90
CA ARG A 184 -2.35 -12.76 3.24
C ARG A 184 -3.88 -12.79 3.04
N GLY A 185 -4.52 -11.62 2.95
CA GLY A 185 -5.97 -11.51 2.78
C GLY A 185 -6.77 -11.83 4.05
N VAL A 186 -6.11 -12.00 5.20
CA VAL A 186 -6.78 -12.37 6.44
C VAL A 186 -7.75 -11.29 6.91
N VAL A 187 -7.33 -10.02 6.89
CA VAL A 187 -8.18 -8.94 7.39
C VAL A 187 -9.45 -8.83 6.57
N GLN A 188 -9.38 -9.04 5.25
CA GLN A 188 -10.55 -9.09 4.36
C GLN A 188 -11.50 -10.24 4.70
N LYS A 189 -10.98 -11.42 5.07
CA LYS A 189 -11.82 -12.57 5.46
C LYS A 189 -12.59 -12.33 6.76
N ILE A 190 -12.01 -11.60 7.71
CA ILE A 190 -12.65 -11.33 9.01
C ILE A 190 -13.39 -9.98 9.05
N THR A 191 -13.19 -9.12 8.05
CA THR A 191 -13.82 -7.80 7.94
C THR A 191 -14.62 -7.72 6.65
N PRO A 192 -15.93 -8.04 6.67
CA PRO A 192 -16.76 -7.96 5.48
C PRO A 192 -16.77 -6.55 4.89
N ILE A 193 -16.79 -6.44 3.56
CA ILE A 193 -16.81 -5.14 2.86
C ILE A 193 -18.00 -4.27 3.28
N ASP A 194 -19.14 -4.87 3.62
CA ASP A 194 -20.32 -4.15 4.11
C ASP A 194 -20.06 -3.42 5.43
N ALA A 195 -19.24 -3.99 6.32
CA ALA A 195 -18.85 -3.32 7.55
C ALA A 195 -17.95 -2.10 7.26
N VAL A 196 -17.04 -2.25 6.30
CA VAL A 196 -16.17 -1.16 5.82
C VAL A 196 -17.01 -0.04 5.20
N ASN A 197 -17.97 -0.38 4.33
CA ASN A 197 -18.88 0.58 3.71
C ASN A 197 -19.73 1.33 4.75
N LYS A 198 -20.30 0.63 5.73
CA LYS A 198 -21.06 1.26 6.83
C LYS A 198 -20.20 2.23 7.64
N LEU A 199 -18.97 1.83 7.96
CA LEU A 199 -18.04 2.69 8.68
C LEU A 199 -17.68 3.93 7.85
N TYR A 200 -17.44 3.76 6.54
CA TYR A 200 -17.16 4.87 5.65
C TYR A 200 -18.35 5.83 5.51
N GLU A 201 -19.58 5.35 5.40
CA GLU A 201 -20.74 6.24 5.30
C GLU A 201 -21.02 7.04 6.58
N SER A 202 -20.64 6.51 7.74
CA SER A 202 -20.77 7.22 9.02
C SER A 202 -19.68 8.27 9.24
N ILE A 203 -18.43 7.99 8.84
CA ILE A 203 -17.28 8.88 9.13
C ILE A 203 -16.93 9.79 7.94
N LYS A 204 -17.10 9.28 6.71
CA LYS A 204 -16.76 9.93 5.43
C LYS A 204 -15.29 10.38 5.33
N ASP A 205 -14.39 9.66 6.01
CA ASP A 205 -12.96 9.90 5.97
C ASP A 205 -12.21 8.57 5.98
N VAL A 206 -11.47 8.31 4.89
CA VAL A 206 -10.76 7.05 4.64
C VAL A 206 -9.67 6.78 5.68
N ARG A 207 -9.12 7.82 6.32
CA ARG A 207 -8.05 7.68 7.31
C ARG A 207 -8.49 6.88 8.53
N TYR A 208 -9.74 7.08 8.96
CA TYR A 208 -10.32 6.32 10.06
C TYR A 208 -10.55 4.87 9.68
N ILE A 209 -10.98 4.61 8.44
CA ILE A 209 -11.16 3.25 7.92
C ILE A 209 -9.83 2.51 7.90
N LEU A 210 -8.81 3.15 7.32
CA LEU A 210 -7.46 2.62 7.25
C LEU A 210 -6.90 2.33 8.64
N PHE A 211 -7.08 3.25 9.61
CA PHE A 211 -6.69 3.03 11.00
C PHE A 211 -7.30 1.75 11.57
N HIS A 212 -8.61 1.53 11.41
CA HIS A 212 -9.29 0.35 11.96
C HIS A 212 -8.86 -0.95 11.27
N LEU A 213 -8.60 -0.91 9.96
CA LEU A 213 -8.07 -2.05 9.21
C LEU A 213 -6.64 -2.39 9.65
N LEU A 214 -5.76 -1.40 9.78
CA LEU A 214 -4.40 -1.57 10.26
C LEU A 214 -4.35 -2.02 11.73
N LYS A 215 -5.21 -1.47 12.58
CA LYS A 215 -5.39 -1.93 13.96
C LYS A 215 -5.72 -3.41 14.00
N THR A 216 -6.66 -3.84 13.15
CA THR A 216 -7.06 -5.24 13.01
C THR A 216 -5.90 -6.10 12.53
N GLN A 217 -5.21 -5.70 11.46
CA GLN A 217 -4.00 -6.37 10.97
C GLN A 217 -2.95 -6.55 12.08
N ASN A 218 -2.71 -5.47 12.84
CA ASN A 218 -1.75 -5.42 13.93
C ASN A 218 -2.16 -6.26 15.16
N GLN A 219 -3.41 -6.69 15.24
CA GLN A 219 -3.87 -7.61 16.28
C GLN A 219 -3.55 -9.07 15.96
N LEU A 220 -3.29 -9.39 14.71
CA LEU A 220 -3.15 -10.76 14.23
C LEU A 220 -1.70 -11.23 14.33
N THR A 221 -1.51 -12.46 14.82
CA THR A 221 -0.23 -13.14 14.75
C THR A 221 -0.19 -13.97 13.47
N LEU A 222 0.18 -13.33 12.36
CA LEU A 222 0.25 -13.99 11.07
C LEU A 222 1.58 -14.75 10.93
N PRO A 223 1.57 -16.01 10.46
CA PRO A 223 2.80 -16.68 10.05
C PRO A 223 3.53 -15.82 9.01
N SER A 224 4.86 -15.78 9.04
CA SER A 224 5.67 -14.90 8.16
C SER A 224 6.37 -15.63 7.02
N GLN A 225 6.29 -16.97 6.95
CA GLN A 225 7.03 -17.75 5.95
C GLN A 225 6.36 -17.73 4.58
N CYS A 226 7.13 -17.27 3.60
CA CYS A 226 6.81 -17.25 2.17
C CYS A 226 7.97 -17.89 1.41
N ILE A 227 7.66 -18.69 0.40
CA ILE A 227 8.62 -19.32 -0.50
C ILE A 227 8.47 -18.65 -1.87
N VAL A 228 9.56 -18.10 -2.37
CA VAL A 228 9.65 -17.57 -3.74
C VAL A 228 10.36 -18.63 -4.58
N SER A 229 9.71 -19.04 -5.67
CA SER A 229 10.24 -20.03 -6.60
C SER A 229 9.99 -19.60 -8.04
N GLU A 230 10.52 -20.35 -9.01
CA GLU A 230 10.25 -20.10 -10.43
C GLU A 230 8.76 -20.22 -10.78
N LYS A 231 8.01 -21.06 -10.05
CA LYS A 231 6.57 -21.28 -10.23
C LYS A 231 5.71 -20.16 -9.65
N GLY A 232 6.29 -19.28 -8.83
CA GLY A 232 5.58 -18.18 -8.20
C GLY A 232 5.85 -18.08 -6.69
N ILE A 233 4.88 -17.52 -5.98
CA ILE A 233 5.00 -17.14 -4.57
C ILE A 233 3.97 -17.90 -3.76
N GLU A 234 4.42 -18.70 -2.81
CA GLU A 234 3.54 -19.49 -1.96
C GLU A 234 3.84 -19.25 -0.48
N SER A 235 2.79 -19.10 0.31
CA SER A 235 2.90 -19.07 1.77
C SER A 235 2.44 -20.36 2.41
N LYS A 236 2.92 -20.60 3.64
CA LYS A 236 2.30 -21.62 4.49
C LYS A 236 0.79 -21.36 4.62
N PRO A 237 -0.05 -22.42 4.63
CA PRO A 237 -1.48 -22.29 4.80
C PRO A 237 -1.85 -21.40 5.98
N ILE A 238 -2.84 -20.55 5.78
CA ILE A 238 -3.37 -19.68 6.83
C ILE A 238 -4.08 -20.57 7.85
N PRO A 239 -3.72 -20.50 9.15
CA PRO A 239 -4.42 -21.25 10.18
C PRO A 239 -5.91 -20.86 10.25
N THR A 240 -6.78 -21.84 10.48
CA THR A 240 -8.22 -21.57 10.70
C THR A 240 -8.48 -20.78 11.98
N LYS A 241 -7.54 -20.80 12.93
CA LYS A 241 -7.56 -20.00 14.16
C LYS A 241 -6.33 -19.10 14.20
N ILE A 242 -6.54 -17.79 14.16
CA ILE A 242 -5.47 -16.80 14.26
C ILE A 242 -5.46 -16.19 15.65
N LEU A 243 -4.35 -16.35 16.35
CA LEU A 243 -4.16 -15.82 17.70
C LEU A 243 -4.12 -14.29 17.68
N ILE A 244 -4.83 -13.71 18.66
CA ILE A 244 -4.75 -12.28 18.92
C ILE A 244 -3.55 -12.02 19.83
N ARG A 245 -2.63 -11.15 19.39
CA ARG A 245 -1.49 -10.76 20.22
C ARG A 245 -1.87 -9.64 21.19
N LYS A 246 -1.18 -9.60 22.34
CA LYS A 246 -1.34 -8.54 23.33
C LYS A 246 -0.99 -7.19 22.70
N GLN A 247 -1.94 -6.27 22.71
CA GLN A 247 -1.78 -4.94 22.12
C GLN A 247 -1.00 -3.99 23.03
N LYS A 248 -0.29 -3.04 22.42
CA LYS A 248 0.41 -1.95 23.09
C LYS A 248 -0.15 -0.61 22.61
N GLN A 249 -0.28 0.35 23.51
CA GLN A 249 -0.77 1.70 23.20
C GLN A 249 0.05 2.37 22.09
N VAL A 250 1.38 2.28 22.16
CA VAL A 250 2.29 2.87 21.18
C VAL A 250 1.97 2.46 19.74
N TRP A 251 1.52 1.22 19.51
CA TRP A 251 1.15 0.79 18.15
C TRP A 251 -0.09 1.49 17.62
N TYR A 252 -1.06 1.78 18.49
CA TYR A 252 -2.28 2.49 18.10
C TYR A 252 -1.96 3.95 17.78
N GLU A 253 -1.11 4.55 18.60
CA GLU A 253 -0.61 5.91 18.42
C GLU A 253 0.18 6.07 17.11
N GLU A 254 1.09 5.13 16.83
CA GLU A 254 1.84 5.07 15.57
C GLU A 254 0.92 4.90 14.36
N ILE A 255 0.00 3.93 14.38
CA ILE A 255 -0.95 3.70 13.28
C ILE A 255 -1.81 4.95 13.04
N ALA A 256 -2.30 5.61 14.10
CA ALA A 256 -3.05 6.85 13.98
C ALA A 256 -2.22 7.94 13.29
N ASN A 257 -0.98 8.13 13.74
CA ASN A 257 -0.07 9.10 13.15
C ASN A 257 0.21 8.82 11.66
N PHE A 258 0.49 7.56 11.30
CA PHE A 258 0.70 7.17 9.89
C PHE A 258 -0.55 7.36 9.02
N CYS A 259 -1.74 7.20 9.60
CA CYS A 259 -2.99 7.50 8.90
C CYS A 259 -3.26 9.01 8.77
N GLY A 260 -2.42 9.88 9.33
CA GLY A 260 -2.65 11.32 9.39
C GLY A 260 -3.78 11.70 10.36
N LEU A 261 -3.95 10.91 11.43
CA LEU A 261 -4.89 11.17 12.52
C LEU A 261 -4.14 11.63 13.78
N PRO A 262 -4.81 12.35 14.71
CA PRO A 262 -4.21 12.69 15.99
C PRO A 262 -3.81 11.45 16.78
N ILE A 263 -2.64 11.47 17.41
CA ILE A 263 -2.13 10.38 18.27
C ILE A 263 -3.14 10.02 19.37
N GLN A 264 -3.87 11.01 19.89
CA GLN A 264 -4.93 10.83 20.89
C GLN A 264 -6.05 9.91 20.39
N TYR A 265 -6.33 9.90 19.08
CA TYR A 265 -7.28 8.96 18.50
C TYR A 265 -6.83 7.50 18.69
N GLY A 266 -5.53 7.25 18.53
CA GLY A 266 -4.90 5.95 18.81
C GLY A 266 -5.03 5.56 20.29
N ALA A 267 -4.64 6.46 21.20
CA ALA A 267 -4.72 6.22 22.64
C ALA A 267 -6.14 5.90 23.11
N LEU A 268 -7.15 6.68 22.65
CA LEU A 268 -8.56 6.44 22.98
C LEU A 268 -9.06 5.09 22.47
N ASN A 269 -8.63 4.65 21.27
CA ASN A 269 -9.00 3.34 20.74
C ASN A 269 -8.33 2.20 21.52
N PHE A 270 -7.11 2.41 22.02
CA PHE A 270 -6.43 1.43 22.87
C PHE A 270 -7.19 1.25 24.20
N GLU A 271 -7.58 2.34 24.86
CA GLU A 271 -8.37 2.29 26.10
C GLU A 271 -9.72 1.61 25.91
N LYS A 272 -10.40 1.85 24.77
CA LYS A 272 -11.65 1.17 24.42
C LYS A 272 -11.44 -0.34 24.28
N ASP A 273 -10.42 -0.75 23.53
CA ASP A 273 -10.13 -2.16 23.31
C ASP A 273 -9.70 -2.88 24.61
N GLN A 274 -9.03 -2.19 25.54
CA GLN A 274 -8.70 -2.75 26.88
C GLN A 274 -9.94 -3.05 27.73
N LYS A 275 -11.03 -2.30 27.53
CA LYS A 275 -12.30 -2.50 28.24
C LYS A 275 -13.16 -3.60 27.61
N MET A 276 -12.82 -4.03 26.39
CA MET A 276 -13.55 -5.08 25.68
C MET A 276 -12.98 -6.46 25.99
N THR A 277 -13.86 -7.44 26.21
CA THR A 277 -13.46 -8.85 26.27
C THR A 277 -13.19 -9.35 24.86
N MET A 278 -11.92 -9.30 24.44
CA MET A 278 -11.49 -9.81 23.14
C MET A 278 -11.40 -11.34 23.14
N PRO A 279 -11.78 -12.02 22.05
CA PRO A 279 -11.58 -13.46 21.93
C PRO A 279 -10.09 -13.79 21.91
N LYS A 280 -9.70 -15.02 22.28
CA LYS A 280 -8.29 -15.46 22.20
C LYS A 280 -7.79 -15.59 20.76
N TYR A 281 -8.70 -15.84 19.82
CA TYR A 281 -8.40 -16.04 18.41
C TYR A 281 -9.58 -15.63 17.53
N PHE A 282 -9.29 -15.25 16.29
CA PHE A 282 -10.29 -15.17 15.22
C PHE A 282 -10.39 -16.52 14.50
N LYS A 283 -11.61 -16.94 14.14
CA LYS A 283 -11.83 -18.06 13.23
C LYS A 283 -11.94 -17.53 11.81
N ILE A 284 -11.18 -18.10 10.89
CA ILE A 284 -11.36 -17.89 9.46
C ILE A 284 -12.20 -19.05 8.93
N ALA A 285 -13.30 -18.72 8.25
CA ALA A 285 -14.13 -19.67 7.50
C ALA A 285 -13.46 -20.11 6.20
#